data_AF-A0A1X0S1Y0-F1
#
_entry.id   AF-A0A1X0S1Y0-F1
#
_cell.length_a   1.000
_cell.length_b   1.000
_cell.length_c   1.000
_cell.angle_alpha   90.00
_cell.angle_beta   90.00
_cell.angle_gamma   90.00
#
_symmetry.space_group_name_H-M   'P 1'
#
loop_
_entity.id
_entity.type
_entity.pdbx_description
1 polymer ?
#
loop_
_entity_poly.entity_id
_entity_poly.type
_entity_poly.pdbx_seq_one_letter_code
_entity_poly.pdbx_strand_id
1 'polypeptide(L)'
;MNLQLLLYSSKDSVKFSKTLANILSTVTLEETNLNSVEKLKKWKVDFHQLVTTIYRLTKNTRIQAKVATEIYEQLQYITERGWQQEDADMFTETIEKVRQLAVFGYGIAKAQEDEARETTTKALKLPHSLKHLETSQKGDKKYAFTSEFY
;
A
#
# COMPACT_ATOMS: atom_id res chain seq x y z
N MET A 1 -28.14 -17.60 15.12
CA MET A 1 -26.92 -16.78 15.30
C MET A 1 -26.25 -17.22 16.59
N ASN A 2 -25.04 -17.77 16.50
CA ASN A 2 -24.49 -18.68 17.50
C ASN A 2 -23.79 -17.92 18.65
N LEU A 3 -24.45 -17.83 19.82
CA LEU A 3 -23.97 -17.10 21.01
C LEU A 3 -22.60 -17.58 21.52
N GLN A 4 -22.20 -18.80 21.17
CA GLN A 4 -20.93 -19.41 21.55
C GLN A 4 -19.70 -18.73 20.90
N LEU A 5 -19.83 -18.21 19.67
CA LEU A 5 -18.75 -17.51 18.96
C LEU A 5 -18.48 -16.10 19.54
N LEU A 6 -19.54 -15.41 19.95
CA LEU A 6 -19.45 -14.10 20.63
C LEU A 6 -18.79 -14.22 22.02
N LEU A 7 -19.15 -15.27 22.77
CA LEU A 7 -18.54 -15.55 24.08
C LEU A 7 -17.07 -15.99 23.96
N TYR A 8 -16.70 -16.70 22.89
CA TYR A 8 -15.32 -17.12 22.64
C TYR A 8 -14.43 -15.90 22.33
N SER A 9 -14.88 -15.00 21.45
CA SER A 9 -14.18 -13.75 21.11
C SER A 9 -14.03 -12.80 22.32
N SER A 10 -15.04 -12.75 23.19
CA SER A 10 -15.00 -11.95 24.43
C SER A 10 -13.99 -12.50 25.44
N LYS A 11 -13.91 -13.82 25.62
CA LYS A 11 -12.95 -14.45 26.54
C LYS A 11 -11.51 -14.28 26.09
N ASP A 12 -11.23 -14.36 24.79
CA ASP A 12 -9.89 -14.14 24.25
C ASP A 12 -9.44 -12.69 24.36
N SER A 13 -10.37 -11.73 24.16
CA SER A 13 -10.12 -10.30 24.39
C SER A 13 -9.79 -9.99 25.86
N VAL A 14 -10.53 -10.60 26.80
CA VAL A 14 -10.27 -10.46 28.24
C VAL A 14 -8.94 -11.11 28.64
N LYS A 15 -8.60 -12.25 28.04
CA LYS A 15 -7.33 -12.94 28.28
C LYS A 15 -6.15 -12.13 27.74
N PHE A 16 -6.27 -11.59 26.53
CA PHE A 16 -5.28 -10.68 25.94
C PHE A 16 -5.09 -9.40 26.77
N SER A 17 -6.18 -8.80 27.25
CA SER A 17 -6.14 -7.64 28.16
C SER A 17 -5.42 -7.96 29.48
N LYS A 18 -5.71 -9.11 30.11
CA LYS A 18 -5.01 -9.56 31.31
C LYS A 18 -3.53 -9.86 31.06
N THR A 19 -3.20 -10.46 29.93
CA THR A 19 -1.82 -10.72 29.53
C THR A 19 -1.05 -9.41 29.30
N LEU A 20 -1.67 -8.41 28.66
CA LEU A 20 -1.09 -7.08 28.53
C LEU A 20 -0.92 -6.40 29.89
N ALA A 21 -1.90 -6.50 30.78
CA ALA A 21 -1.82 -5.93 32.13
C ALA A 21 -0.69 -6.57 32.96
N ASN A 22 -0.48 -7.88 32.82
CA ASN A 22 0.63 -8.59 33.48
C ASN A 22 1.99 -8.28 32.86
N ILE A 23 2.08 -8.14 31.54
CA ILE A 23 3.33 -7.71 30.89
C ILE A 23 3.66 -6.27 31.28
N LEU A 24 2.65 -5.41 31.44
CA LEU A 24 2.84 -4.03 31.90
C LEU A 24 3.21 -3.95 33.38
N SER A 25 2.75 -4.88 34.22
CA SER A 25 3.06 -4.90 35.66
C SER A 25 4.43 -5.51 35.97
N THR A 26 4.96 -6.41 35.14
CA THR A 26 6.34 -6.92 35.29
C THR A 26 7.40 -5.95 34.76
N VAL A 27 7.01 -4.90 34.04
CA VAL A 27 7.92 -3.89 33.47
C VAL A 27 8.28 -2.78 34.47
N THR A 28 7.72 -2.75 35.67
CA THR A 28 7.95 -1.64 36.62
C THR A 28 8.79 -2.07 37.82
N LEU A 29 10.13 -1.99 37.71
CA LEU A 29 10.96 -1.32 38.72
C LEU A 29 12.42 -1.06 38.32
N GLU A 30 12.99 -1.72 37.31
CA GLU A 30 14.39 -1.43 36.88
C GLU A 30 14.42 -0.51 35.64
N GLU A 31 14.03 0.75 35.83
CA GLU A 31 14.14 1.82 34.83
C GLU A 31 13.13 1.76 33.67
N THR A 32 11.84 2.02 33.95
CA THR A 32 10.98 2.69 32.96
C THR A 32 11.45 4.13 32.78
N ASN A 33 12.60 4.28 32.13
CA ASN A 33 13.14 5.55 31.67
C ASN A 33 12.05 6.23 30.82
N LEU A 34 11.70 7.49 31.09
CA LEU A 34 10.73 8.27 30.31
C LEU A 34 10.95 8.14 28.79
N ASN A 35 12.22 7.97 28.38
CA ASN A 35 12.64 7.66 27.02
C ASN A 35 11.99 6.41 26.42
N SER A 36 11.71 5.36 27.20
CA SER A 36 11.07 4.11 26.75
C SER A 36 9.59 4.32 26.44
N VAL A 37 8.88 5.08 27.27
CA VAL A 37 7.46 5.42 27.05
C VAL A 37 7.31 6.33 25.82
N GLU A 38 8.19 7.30 25.65
CA GLU A 38 8.22 8.17 24.46
C GLU A 38 8.53 7.40 23.18
N LYS A 39 9.51 6.48 23.23
CA LYS A 39 9.80 5.56 22.11
C LYS A 39 8.58 4.73 21.72
N LEU A 40 7.86 4.16 22.69
CA LEU A 40 6.65 3.38 22.42
C LEU A 40 5.54 4.22 21.79
N LYS A 41 5.33 5.45 22.27
CA LYS A 41 4.36 6.39 21.65
C LYS A 41 4.73 6.70 20.21
N LYS A 42 6.01 6.96 19.93
CA LYS A 42 6.50 7.20 18.58
C LYS A 42 6.26 5.99 17.68
N TRP A 43 6.64 4.79 18.14
CA TRP A 43 6.41 3.54 17.39
C TRP A 43 4.94 3.30 17.06
N LYS A 44 4.02 3.59 18.00
CA LYS A 44 2.58 3.49 17.75
C LYS A 44 2.13 4.41 16.61
N VAL A 45 2.61 5.65 16.59
CA VAL A 45 2.29 6.63 15.53
C VAL A 45 2.87 6.17 14.18
N ASP A 46 4.15 5.80 14.16
CA ASP A 46 4.85 5.34 12.96
C ASP A 46 4.15 4.09 12.36
N PHE A 47 3.76 3.14 13.21
CA PHE A 47 3.03 1.94 12.78
C PHE A 47 1.62 2.27 12.24
N HIS A 48 0.91 3.19 12.89
CA HIS A 48 -0.40 3.62 12.41
C HIS A 48 -0.32 4.30 11.03
N GLN A 49 0.70 5.13 10.81
CA GLN A 49 0.99 5.73 9.51
C GLN A 49 1.28 4.66 8.45
N LEU A 50 2.12 3.68 8.77
CA LEU A 50 2.44 2.56 7.87
C LEU A 50 1.18 1.78 7.47
N VAL A 51 0.33 1.41 8.43
CA VAL A 51 -0.93 0.70 8.15
C VAL A 51 -1.85 1.55 7.26
N THR A 52 -1.93 2.86 7.51
CA THR A 52 -2.73 3.79 6.71
C THR A 52 -2.24 3.85 5.27
N THR A 53 -0.92 3.92 5.09
CA THR A 53 -0.27 3.81 3.78
C THR A 53 -0.65 2.51 3.09
N ILE A 54 -0.51 1.35 3.74
CA ILE A 54 -0.84 0.04 3.15
C ILE A 54 -2.30 0.01 2.66
N TYR A 55 -3.24 0.54 3.44
CA TYR A 55 -4.64 0.64 3.00
C TYR A 55 -4.81 1.51 1.75
N ARG A 56 -4.12 2.66 1.68
CA ARG A 56 -4.14 3.53 0.50
C ARG A 56 -3.55 2.82 -0.72
N LEU A 57 -2.43 2.13 -0.57
CA LEU A 57 -1.80 1.38 -1.67
C LEU A 57 -2.73 0.27 -2.19
N THR A 58 -3.30 -0.50 -1.26
CA THR A 58 -4.27 -1.55 -1.57
C THR A 58 -5.49 -1.00 -2.31
N LYS A 59 -5.99 0.17 -1.92
CA LYS A 59 -7.10 0.85 -2.60
C LYS A 59 -6.73 1.18 -4.06
N ASN A 60 -5.54 1.71 -4.30
CA ASN A 60 -5.07 2.01 -5.66
C ASN A 60 -4.96 0.75 -6.51
N THR A 61 -4.41 -0.34 -5.95
CA THR A 61 -4.32 -1.63 -6.64
C THR A 61 -5.71 -2.19 -6.98
N ARG A 62 -6.69 -2.06 -6.07
CA ARG A 62 -8.09 -2.46 -6.36
C ARG A 62 -8.70 -1.66 -7.50
N ILE A 63 -8.44 -0.35 -7.57
CA ILE A 63 -8.91 0.50 -8.66
C ILE A 63 -8.28 0.05 -9.99
N GLN A 64 -6.95 -0.17 -10.02
CA GLN A 64 -6.25 -0.66 -11.21
C GLN A 64 -6.81 -2.01 -11.68
N ALA A 65 -7.04 -2.95 -10.75
CA ALA A 65 -7.62 -4.25 -11.05
C ALA A 65 -9.04 -4.12 -11.64
N LYS A 66 -9.88 -3.24 -11.06
CA LYS A 66 -11.23 -3.00 -11.56
C LYS A 66 -11.21 -2.48 -13.00
N VAL A 67 -10.38 -1.48 -13.28
CA VAL A 67 -10.26 -0.91 -14.63
C VAL A 67 -9.70 -1.95 -15.62
N ALA A 68 -8.74 -2.77 -15.20
CA ALA A 68 -8.21 -3.86 -16.01
C ALA A 68 -9.29 -4.90 -16.35
N THR A 69 -10.14 -5.27 -15.39
CA THR A 69 -11.30 -6.15 -15.62
C THR A 69 -12.29 -5.53 -16.59
N GLU A 70 -12.65 -4.26 -16.41
CA GLU A 70 -13.55 -3.54 -17.33
C GLU A 70 -13.01 -3.54 -18.77
N ILE A 71 -11.71 -3.27 -18.96
CA ILE A 71 -11.05 -3.34 -20.27
C ILE A 71 -11.10 -4.76 -20.85
N TYR A 72 -10.79 -5.78 -20.03
CA TYR A 72 -10.81 -7.17 -20.45
C TYR A 72 -12.21 -7.57 -20.93
N GLU A 73 -13.26 -7.23 -20.17
CA GLU A 73 -14.65 -7.53 -20.53
C GLU A 73 -15.06 -6.84 -21.84
N GLN A 74 -14.65 -5.58 -22.04
CA GLN A 74 -14.90 -4.84 -23.30
C GLN A 74 -14.25 -5.52 -24.51
N LEU A 75 -12.97 -5.92 -24.39
CA LEU A 75 -12.25 -6.59 -25.47
C LEU A 75 -12.77 -8.02 -25.72
N GLN A 76 -13.09 -8.75 -24.67
CA GLN A 76 -13.71 -10.07 -24.74
C GLN A 76 -15.03 -10.01 -25.50
N TYR A 77 -15.89 -9.04 -25.19
CA TYR A 77 -17.17 -8.85 -25.85
C TYR A 77 -17.03 -8.64 -27.37
N ILE A 78 -16.10 -7.78 -27.79
CA ILE A 78 -15.80 -7.55 -29.22
C ILE A 78 -15.27 -8.83 -29.88
N THR A 79 -14.42 -9.57 -29.18
CA THR A 79 -13.81 -10.80 -29.71
C THR A 79 -14.85 -11.91 -29.91
N GLU A 80 -15.78 -12.07 -28.96
CA GLU A 80 -16.80 -13.12 -29.00
C GLU A 80 -17.87 -12.88 -30.07
N ARG A 81 -18.32 -11.62 -30.25
CA ARG A 81 -19.32 -11.29 -31.28
C ARG A 81 -18.74 -11.14 -32.69
N GLY A 82 -17.41 -11.03 -32.79
CA GLY A 82 -16.71 -10.71 -34.04
C GLY A 82 -16.65 -9.20 -34.28
N TRP A 83 -15.52 -8.73 -34.79
CA TRP A 83 -15.28 -7.31 -35.02
C TRP A 83 -16.25 -6.69 -36.04
N GLN A 84 -16.88 -5.56 -35.67
CA GLN A 84 -17.74 -4.77 -36.54
C GLN A 84 -17.23 -3.34 -36.68
N GLN A 85 -17.57 -2.65 -37.76
CA GLN A 85 -17.12 -1.26 -37.98
C GLN A 85 -17.69 -0.28 -36.94
N GLU A 86 -18.85 -0.60 -36.37
CA GLU A 86 -19.48 0.14 -35.27
C GLU A 86 -18.64 0.13 -33.97
N ASP A 87 -17.67 -0.78 -33.85
CA ASP A 87 -16.88 -0.98 -32.63
C ASP A 87 -15.62 -0.12 -32.61
N ALA A 88 -15.32 0.58 -33.70
CA ALA A 88 -14.13 1.40 -33.83
C ALA A 88 -14.03 2.46 -32.71
N ASP A 89 -15.14 3.08 -32.34
CA ASP A 89 -15.19 4.09 -31.28
C ASP A 89 -14.96 3.45 -29.91
N MET A 90 -15.63 2.34 -29.61
CA MET A 90 -15.45 1.59 -28.36
C MET A 90 -14.01 1.09 -28.20
N PHE A 91 -13.40 0.60 -29.29
CA PHE A 91 -12.02 0.14 -29.30
C PHE A 91 -11.05 1.29 -29.03
N THR A 92 -11.25 2.44 -29.68
CA THR A 92 -10.43 3.63 -29.46
C THR A 92 -10.54 4.12 -28.01
N GLU A 93 -11.75 4.14 -27.44
CA GLU A 93 -11.97 4.46 -26.03
C GLU A 93 -11.24 3.47 -25.10
N THR A 94 -11.28 2.17 -25.43
CA THR A 94 -10.63 1.11 -24.66
C THR A 94 -9.10 1.28 -24.69
N ILE A 95 -8.52 1.64 -25.85
CA ILE A 95 -7.09 1.95 -25.97
C ILE A 95 -6.71 3.16 -25.10
N GLU A 96 -7.52 4.21 -25.08
CA GLU A 96 -7.27 5.36 -24.20
C GLU A 96 -7.37 4.98 -22.71
N LYS A 97 -8.32 4.12 -22.31
CA LYS A 97 -8.39 3.59 -20.94
C LYS A 97 -7.16 2.77 -20.58
N VAL A 98 -6.67 1.92 -21.49
CA VAL A 98 -5.43 1.15 -21.31
C VAL A 98 -4.24 2.10 -21.13
N ARG A 99 -4.12 3.14 -21.97
CA ARG A 99 -3.05 4.15 -21.86
C ARG A 99 -3.09 4.86 -20.51
N GLN A 100 -4.26 5.31 -20.08
CA GLN A 100 -4.44 5.96 -18.78
C GLN A 100 -4.10 5.02 -17.63
N LEU A 101 -4.55 3.76 -17.70
CA LEU A 101 -4.25 2.74 -16.69
C LEU A 101 -2.74 2.47 -16.62
N ALA A 102 -2.04 2.41 -17.75
CA ALA A 102 -0.58 2.21 -17.79
C ALA A 102 0.18 3.39 -17.16
N VAL A 103 -0.17 4.63 -17.53
CA VAL A 103 0.44 5.84 -16.93
C VAL A 103 0.17 5.89 -15.43
N PHE A 104 -1.08 5.66 -15.02
CA PHE A 104 -1.47 5.66 -13.62
C PHE A 104 -0.78 4.54 -12.84
N GLY A 105 -0.76 3.32 -13.39
CA GLY A 105 -0.10 2.16 -12.82
C GLY A 105 1.36 2.40 -12.51
N TYR A 106 2.10 2.90 -13.51
CA TYR A 106 3.51 3.23 -13.36
C TYR A 106 3.74 4.36 -12.35
N GLY A 107 2.94 5.43 -12.41
CA GLY A 107 3.06 6.55 -11.48
C GLY A 107 2.82 6.14 -10.02
N ILE A 108 1.81 5.29 -9.77
CA ILE A 108 1.53 4.73 -8.45
C ILE A 108 2.66 3.81 -8.00
N ALA A 109 3.18 2.93 -8.86
CA ALA A 109 4.27 2.02 -8.52
C ALA A 109 5.54 2.80 -8.09
N LYS A 110 5.90 3.86 -8.81
CA LYS A 110 7.04 4.71 -8.45
C LYS A 110 6.83 5.41 -7.10
N ALA A 111 5.63 5.96 -6.87
CA ALA A 111 5.29 6.58 -5.60
C ALA A 111 5.32 5.57 -4.42
N GLN A 112 4.92 4.32 -4.66
CA GLN A 112 4.99 3.23 -3.69
C GLN A 112 6.44 2.87 -3.35
N GLU A 113 7.32 2.80 -4.36
CA GLU A 113 8.73 2.53 -4.16
C GLU A 113 9.40 3.63 -3.32
N ASP A 114 9.12 4.90 -3.63
CA ASP A 114 9.67 6.05 -2.89
C ASP A 114 9.20 6.05 -1.43
N GLU A 115 7.92 5.76 -1.18
CA GLU A 115 7.36 5.68 0.18
C GLU A 115 7.91 4.49 0.98
N ALA A 116 8.10 3.34 0.32
CA ALA A 116 8.74 2.17 0.93
C ALA A 116 10.20 2.50 1.30
N ARG A 117 10.95 3.14 0.40
CA ARG A 117 12.33 3.58 0.63
C ARG A 117 12.41 4.52 1.82
N GLU A 118 11.55 5.53 1.89
CA GLU A 118 11.48 6.48 3.01
C GLU A 118 11.12 5.78 4.34
N THR A 119 10.20 4.82 4.30
CA THR A 119 9.83 4.05 5.50
C THR A 119 11.00 3.18 5.97
N THR A 120 11.69 2.52 5.05
CA THR A 120 12.87 1.69 5.36
C THR A 120 14.01 2.54 5.93
N THR A 121 14.30 3.71 5.37
CA THR A 121 15.37 4.60 5.90
C THR A 121 15.03 5.09 7.31
N LYS A 122 13.78 5.50 7.56
CA LYS A 122 13.30 5.88 8.90
C LYS A 122 13.41 4.73 9.90
N ALA A 123 13.04 3.52 9.50
CA ALA A 123 13.07 2.34 10.37
C ALA A 123 14.50 1.93 10.73
N LEU A 124 15.44 2.01 9.77
CA LEU A 124 16.82 1.61 9.97
C LEU A 124 17.66 2.63 10.76
N LYS A 125 17.16 3.86 11.01
CA LYS A 125 17.89 4.95 11.68
C LYS A 125 19.35 5.02 11.21
N LEU A 126 19.54 5.07 9.89
CA LEU A 126 20.87 4.95 9.29
C LEU A 126 21.83 5.94 9.97
N PRO A 127 23.01 5.48 10.44
CA PRO A 127 24.02 6.35 11.01
C PRO A 127 24.37 7.49 10.05
N HIS A 128 24.80 8.64 10.58
CA HIS A 128 25.08 9.82 9.77
C HIS A 128 26.08 9.53 8.63
N SER A 129 26.97 8.55 8.80
CA SER A 129 27.91 8.07 7.79
C SER A 129 27.24 7.45 6.56
N LEU A 130 26.02 6.92 6.66
CA LEU A 130 25.25 6.30 5.56
C LEU A 130 24.16 7.22 4.99
N LYS A 131 24.05 8.46 5.49
CA LYS A 131 23.02 9.44 5.07
C LYS A 131 23.10 9.82 3.58
N HIS A 132 24.27 9.69 2.96
CA HIS A 132 24.46 9.92 1.53
C HIS A 132 23.75 8.85 0.65
N LEU A 133 23.46 7.67 1.21
CA LEU A 133 22.64 6.63 0.54
C LEU A 133 21.14 6.99 0.51
N GLU A 134 20.66 7.89 1.39
CA GLU A 134 19.30 8.43 1.32
C GLU A 134 19.09 9.27 0.05
N THR A 135 20.18 9.79 -0.54
CA THR A 135 20.13 10.70 -1.70
C THR A 135 20.23 9.96 -3.04
N SER A 136 20.28 8.62 -3.04
CA SER A 136 20.54 7.87 -4.27
C SER A 136 19.34 7.90 -5.22
N GLN A 137 19.57 8.58 -6.36
CA GLN A 137 18.78 8.60 -7.59
C GLN A 137 17.39 9.25 -7.53
N LYS A 138 17.37 10.60 -7.54
CA LYS A 138 16.50 11.32 -8.51
C LYS A 138 17.03 11.06 -9.93
N GLY A 139 17.02 9.81 -10.36
CA GLY A 139 17.32 9.40 -11.73
C GLY A 139 16.17 9.83 -12.62
N ASP A 140 16.49 10.75 -13.53
CA ASP A 140 15.72 11.31 -14.63
C ASP A 140 14.19 11.17 -14.63
N LYS A 141 13.55 12.33 -14.83
CA LYS A 141 12.18 12.43 -15.36
C LYS A 141 12.15 11.91 -16.80
N LYS A 142 12.36 10.61 -17.02
CA LYS A 142 11.90 9.96 -18.25
C LYS A 142 10.45 9.57 -18.03
N TYR A 143 9.57 10.42 -18.54
CA TYR A 143 8.17 10.10 -18.76
C TYR A 143 8.08 8.72 -19.42
N ALA A 144 7.25 7.83 -18.88
CA ALA A 144 7.16 6.42 -19.26
C ALA A 144 6.55 6.17 -20.65
N PHE A 145 6.53 7.18 -21.51
CA PHE A 145 6.24 7.05 -22.93
C PHE A 145 7.15 8.02 -23.69
N THR A 146 8.40 7.62 -23.91
CA THR A 146 9.13 8.10 -25.07
C THR A 146 8.40 7.60 -26.32
N SER A 147 8.36 8.45 -27.34
CA SER A 147 7.68 8.29 -28.63
C SER A 147 8.25 7.18 -29.52
N GLU A 148 8.45 5.98 -28.98
CA GLU A 148 8.97 4.81 -29.72
C GLU A 148 7.93 3.70 -29.92
N PHE A 149 6.64 4.07 -29.93
CA PHE A 149 5.57 3.20 -30.41
C PHE A 149 4.72 3.90 -31.47
N TYR A 150 5.38 4.35 -32.55
CA TYR A 150 4.76 4.68 -33.84
C TYR A 150 5.61 4.09 -34.97
#